data_AF-A8B232-F1
#
_entry.id   AF-A8B232-F1
#
_cell.length_a   1.000
_cell.length_b   1.000
_cell.length_c   1.000
_cell.angle_alpha   90.00
_cell.angle_beta   90.00
_cell.angle_gamma   90.00
#
_symmetry.space_group_name_H-M   'P 1'
#
loop_
_entity.id
_entity.type
_entity.pdbx_description
1 polymer ?
#
loop_
_entity_poly.entity_id
_entity_poly.type
_entity_poly.pdbx_seq_one_letter_code
_entity_poly.pdbx_strand_id
1 'polypeptide(L)'
;MKEGTREGFADEVFKEFLAQNSSTIQDSILMIQKICLIQAFTRGYLVHRRYCIVNESAIVIQKNYLRKRAVTETNKLFDAAMYLRRKDFFDNHATVIQAAFRGFYARKYILDASQRRKYIAAVATVSANLAEEAREFSKKCAAEKVAEENQRKAAYIKSLAHQHHLRSTKAIPGVYKPQFPMSPQTIDGRAIDDIIKAEGLAVAKKATYSVTRSRTSKFPLLSSAPSAPKNSSALASGATNLLSPVPAPLSGLSNRT
;
A
#
# COMPACT_ATOMS: atom_id res chain seq x y z
N MET A 1 21.03 -39.39 152.78
CA MET A 1 19.86 -39.12 151.91
C MET A 1 19.82 -37.66 151.42
N LYS A 2 20.89 -37.12 150.80
CA LYS A 2 20.89 -35.72 150.29
C LYS A 2 21.51 -35.53 148.89
N GLU A 3 21.93 -36.60 148.21
CA GLU A 3 22.50 -36.48 146.84
C GLU A 3 21.43 -36.65 145.74
N GLY A 4 20.45 -37.54 145.92
CA GLY A 4 19.41 -37.77 144.90
C GLY A 4 18.46 -36.59 144.64
N THR A 5 18.36 -35.62 145.54
CA THR A 5 17.56 -34.39 145.32
C THR A 5 18.31 -33.30 144.55
N ARG A 6 19.65 -33.34 144.51
CA ARG A 6 20.47 -32.36 143.79
C ARG A 6 20.66 -32.73 142.33
N GLU A 7 20.79 -34.04 142.05
CA GLU A 7 20.82 -34.57 140.67
C GLU A 7 19.47 -34.42 139.97
N GLY A 8 18.35 -34.66 140.67
CA GLY A 8 17.01 -34.45 140.11
C GLY A 8 16.71 -33.01 139.71
N PHE A 9 17.20 -32.02 140.49
CA PHE A 9 17.04 -30.60 140.16
C PHE A 9 17.88 -30.19 138.96
N ALA A 10 19.13 -30.67 138.86
CA ALA A 10 19.98 -30.40 137.71
C ALA A 10 19.40 -30.98 136.41
N ASP A 11 18.84 -32.19 136.47
CA ASP A 11 18.18 -32.83 135.34
C ASP A 11 16.89 -32.11 134.91
N GLU A 12 16.13 -31.56 135.86
CA GLU A 12 14.92 -30.80 135.58
C GLU A 12 15.24 -29.47 134.88
N VAL A 13 16.23 -28.73 135.38
CA VAL A 13 16.73 -27.49 134.75
C VAL A 13 17.31 -27.76 133.36
N PHE A 14 18.05 -28.87 133.19
CA PHE A 14 18.59 -29.24 131.88
C PHE A 14 17.49 -29.61 130.88
N LYS A 15 16.44 -30.34 131.32
CA LYS A 15 15.27 -30.64 130.48
C LYS A 15 14.51 -29.39 130.07
N GLU A 16 14.33 -28.43 130.99
CA GLU A 16 13.69 -27.15 130.69
C GLU A 16 14.52 -26.33 129.69
N PHE A 17 15.84 -26.28 129.86
CA PHE A 17 16.75 -25.64 128.91
C PHE A 17 16.67 -26.26 127.51
N LEU A 18 16.62 -27.60 127.41
CA LEU A 18 16.47 -28.29 126.12
C LEU A 18 15.09 -28.01 125.48
N ALA A 19 14.02 -27.99 126.27
CA ALA A 19 12.69 -27.63 125.80
C ALA A 19 12.63 -26.19 125.27
N GLN A 20 13.26 -25.24 125.97
CA GLN A 20 13.32 -23.85 125.56
C GLN A 20 14.19 -23.62 124.32
N ASN A 21 15.31 -24.35 124.19
CA ASN A 21 16.12 -24.31 122.97
C ASN A 21 15.38 -24.93 121.78
N SER A 22 14.69 -26.05 121.97
CA SER A 22 13.93 -26.69 120.90
C SER A 22 12.80 -25.79 120.37
N SER A 23 12.06 -25.11 121.25
CA SER A 23 11.04 -24.13 120.86
C SER A 23 11.64 -22.94 120.12
N THR A 24 12.75 -22.38 120.60
CA THR A 24 13.48 -21.28 119.93
C THR A 24 13.94 -21.68 118.52
N ILE A 25 14.45 -22.91 118.35
CA ILE A 25 14.85 -23.44 117.04
C ILE A 25 13.63 -23.57 116.12
N GLN A 26 12.50 -24.10 116.61
CA GLN A 26 11.28 -24.19 115.80
C GLN A 26 10.76 -22.82 115.36
N ASP A 27 10.78 -21.82 116.25
CA ASP A 27 10.39 -20.45 115.93
C ASP A 27 11.32 -19.84 114.86
N SER A 28 12.63 -20.12 114.94
CA SER A 28 13.60 -19.67 113.93
C SER A 28 13.36 -20.31 112.56
N ILE A 29 13.02 -21.61 112.51
CA ILE A 29 12.69 -22.32 111.27
C ILE A 29 11.44 -21.72 110.64
N LEU A 30 10.39 -21.50 111.44
CA LEU A 30 9.14 -20.89 110.99
C LEU A 30 9.36 -19.46 110.49
N MET A 31 10.22 -18.69 111.14
CA MET A 31 10.61 -17.35 110.68
C MET A 31 11.32 -17.39 109.32
N ILE A 32 12.30 -18.30 109.15
CA ILE A 32 13.02 -18.47 107.89
C ILE A 32 12.06 -18.89 106.77
N GLN A 33 11.14 -19.81 107.03
CA GLN A 33 10.12 -20.21 106.04
C GLN A 33 9.26 -19.02 105.60
N LYS A 34 8.79 -18.20 106.54
CA LYS A 34 8.03 -16.97 106.23
C LYS A 34 8.85 -15.98 105.39
N ILE A 35 10.13 -15.78 105.75
CA ILE A 35 11.04 -14.92 104.98
C ILE A 35 11.20 -15.45 103.55
N CYS A 36 11.44 -16.75 103.39
CA CYS A 36 11.58 -17.38 102.08
C CYS A 36 10.33 -17.18 101.20
N LEU A 37 9.13 -17.28 101.78
CA LEU A 37 7.87 -17.02 101.06
C LEU A 37 7.78 -15.57 100.58
N ILE A 38 8.07 -14.59 101.45
CA ILE A 38 8.06 -13.17 101.09
C ILE A 38 9.07 -12.89 99.98
N GLN A 39 10.28 -13.44 100.09
CA GLN A 39 11.31 -13.24 99.08
C GLN A 39 10.96 -13.92 97.75
N ALA A 40 10.40 -15.14 97.78
CA ALA A 40 9.95 -15.84 96.58
C ALA A 40 8.84 -15.06 95.86
N PHE A 41 7.84 -14.58 96.60
CA PHE A 41 6.77 -13.74 96.07
C PHE A 41 7.32 -12.45 95.44
N THR A 42 8.23 -11.77 96.13
CA THR A 42 8.83 -10.52 95.64
C THR A 42 9.62 -10.75 94.35
N ARG A 43 10.44 -11.81 94.29
CA ARG A 43 11.19 -12.16 93.07
C ARG A 43 10.24 -12.50 91.92
N GLY A 44 9.19 -13.28 92.18
CA GLY A 44 8.16 -13.60 91.20
C GLY A 44 7.45 -12.36 90.66
N TYR A 45 7.05 -11.44 91.55
CA TYR A 45 6.41 -10.17 91.19
C TYR A 45 7.31 -9.32 90.28
N LEU A 46 8.60 -9.18 90.60
CA LEU A 46 9.54 -8.41 89.79
C LEU A 46 9.71 -9.01 88.38
N VAL A 47 9.82 -10.33 88.28
CA VAL A 47 9.94 -11.03 86.99
C VAL A 47 8.65 -10.87 86.18
N HIS A 48 7.49 -11.06 86.79
CA HIS A 48 6.21 -10.92 86.11
C HIS A 48 5.99 -9.49 85.60
N ARG A 49 6.28 -8.48 86.44
CA ARG A 49 6.22 -7.07 86.04
C ARG A 49 7.15 -6.79 84.85
N ARG A 50 8.37 -7.32 84.86
CA ARG A 50 9.30 -7.17 83.73
C ARG A 50 8.75 -7.82 82.46
N TYR A 51 8.18 -9.02 82.57
CA TYR A 51 7.54 -9.71 81.45
C TYR A 51 6.38 -8.90 80.86
N CYS A 52 5.47 -8.37 81.70
CA CYS A 52 4.36 -7.54 81.25
C CYS A 52 4.84 -6.34 80.44
N ILE A 53 5.84 -5.60 80.93
CA ILE A 53 6.39 -4.42 80.22
C ILE A 53 6.95 -4.81 78.84
N VAL A 54 7.71 -5.90 78.77
CA VAL A 54 8.29 -6.38 77.49
C VAL A 54 7.19 -6.85 76.55
N ASN A 55 6.19 -7.58 77.05
CA ASN A 55 5.07 -8.07 76.27
C ASN A 55 4.21 -6.92 75.72
N GLU A 56 3.88 -5.93 76.55
CA GLU A 56 3.15 -4.73 76.12
C GLU A 56 3.92 -3.97 75.04
N SER A 57 5.23 -3.78 75.23
CA SER A 57 6.10 -3.15 74.24
C SER A 57 6.11 -3.91 72.92
N ALA A 58 6.19 -5.25 72.97
CA ALA A 58 6.17 -6.10 71.78
C ALA A 58 4.82 -6.01 71.05
N ILE A 59 3.70 -6.02 71.76
CA ILE A 59 2.36 -5.86 71.19
C ILE A 59 2.22 -4.51 70.48
N VAL A 60 2.72 -3.42 71.08
CA VAL A 60 2.71 -2.10 70.45
C VAL A 60 3.50 -2.10 69.15
N ILE A 61 4.69 -2.68 69.13
CA ILE A 61 5.53 -2.77 67.92
C ILE A 61 4.81 -3.59 66.84
N GLN A 62 4.30 -4.77 67.18
CA GLN A 62 3.59 -5.66 66.25
C GLN A 62 2.35 -4.99 65.66
N LYS A 63 1.53 -4.34 66.49
CA LYS A 63 0.33 -3.62 66.05
C LYS A 63 0.66 -2.49 65.07
N ASN A 64 1.69 -1.70 65.37
CA ASN A 64 2.13 -0.62 64.48
C ASN A 64 2.68 -1.16 63.16
N TYR A 65 3.45 -2.25 63.19
CA TYR A 65 3.94 -2.90 61.99
C TYR A 65 2.79 -3.42 61.11
N LEU A 66 1.84 -4.15 61.69
CA LEU A 66 0.67 -4.66 60.96
C LEU A 66 -0.15 -3.52 60.35
N ARG A 67 -0.35 -2.43 61.10
CA ARG A 67 -1.01 -1.22 60.60
C ARG A 67 -0.25 -0.64 59.39
N LYS A 68 1.06 -0.44 59.50
CA LYS A 68 1.87 0.11 58.41
C LYS A 68 1.82 -0.77 57.17
N ARG A 69 1.87 -2.09 57.35
CA ARG A 69 1.75 -3.06 56.25
C ARG A 69 0.39 -2.93 55.56
N ALA A 70 -0.71 -2.94 56.32
CA ALA A 70 -2.06 -2.80 55.77
C ALA A 70 -2.26 -1.46 55.02
N VAL A 71 -1.77 -0.34 55.59
CA VAL A 71 -1.81 0.97 54.91
C VAL A 71 -0.99 0.96 53.62
N THR A 72 0.18 0.33 53.63
CA THR A 72 1.02 0.25 52.42
C THR A 72 0.36 -0.57 51.32
N GLU A 73 -0.28 -1.68 51.67
CA GLU A 73 -0.99 -2.54 50.73
C GLU A 73 -2.23 -1.86 50.15
N THR A 74 -3.05 -1.24 51.00
CA THR A 74 -4.23 -0.48 50.57
C THR A 74 -3.87 0.71 49.70
N ASN A 75 -2.81 1.45 50.03
CA ASN A 75 -2.33 2.54 49.18
C ASN A 75 -1.88 2.04 47.81
N LYS A 76 -1.16 0.92 47.72
CA LYS A 76 -0.77 0.33 46.43
C LYS A 76 -1.99 -0.02 45.57
N LEU A 77 -3.01 -0.62 46.18
CA LEU A 77 -4.26 -0.95 45.48
C LEU A 77 -5.01 0.31 45.03
N PHE A 78 -5.05 1.33 45.89
CA PHE A 78 -5.66 2.62 45.56
C PHE A 78 -4.93 3.32 44.42
N ASP A 79 -3.60 3.38 44.45
CA ASP A 79 -2.78 3.98 43.41
C ASP A 79 -2.96 3.25 42.07
N ALA A 80 -3.02 1.91 42.08
CA ALA A 80 -3.32 1.12 40.89
C ALA A 80 -4.70 1.43 40.32
N ALA A 81 -5.73 1.50 41.17
CA ALA A 81 -7.09 1.85 40.75
C ALA A 81 -7.18 3.27 40.19
N MET A 82 -6.52 4.25 40.83
CA MET A 82 -6.46 5.62 40.34
C MET A 82 -5.68 5.75 39.03
N TYR A 83 -4.61 4.97 38.86
CA TYR A 83 -3.87 4.92 37.60
C TYR A 83 -4.74 4.41 36.45
N LEU A 84 -5.46 3.30 36.65
CA LEU A 84 -6.37 2.76 35.64
C LEU A 84 -7.46 3.78 35.27
N ARG A 85 -8.10 4.39 36.27
CA ARG A 85 -9.11 5.43 36.04
C ARG A 85 -8.57 6.60 35.23
N ARG A 86 -7.34 7.05 35.52
CA ARG A 86 -6.69 8.15 34.80
C ARG A 86 -6.34 7.75 33.38
N LYS A 87 -5.81 6.54 33.20
CA LYS A 87 -5.50 5.97 31.88
C LYS A 87 -6.76 5.93 31.02
N ASP A 88 -7.86 5.37 31.52
CA ASP A 88 -9.11 5.25 30.78
C ASP A 88 -9.67 6.61 30.36
N PHE A 89 -9.58 7.61 31.26
CA PHE A 89 -9.96 8.98 30.94
C PHE A 89 -9.16 9.54 29.75
N PHE A 90 -7.83 9.43 29.78
CA PHE A 90 -6.99 9.95 28.71
C PHE A 90 -7.12 9.13 27.41
N ASP A 91 -7.25 7.81 27.50
CA ASP A 91 -7.45 6.95 26.34
C ASP A 91 -8.77 7.32 25.63
N ASN A 92 -9.85 7.54 26.37
CA ASN A 92 -11.11 8.02 25.81
C ASN A 92 -10.95 9.36 25.09
N HIS A 93 -10.29 10.35 25.70
CA HIS A 93 -10.05 11.63 25.04
C HIS A 93 -9.13 11.51 23.81
N ALA A 94 -8.10 10.67 23.89
CA ALA A 94 -7.18 10.42 22.80
C ALA A 94 -7.92 9.83 21.59
N THR A 95 -8.83 8.87 21.79
CA THR A 95 -9.61 8.29 20.68
C THR A 95 -10.46 9.33 19.96
N VAL A 96 -11.10 10.25 20.69
CA VAL A 96 -11.90 11.34 20.11
C VAL A 96 -11.02 12.28 19.27
N ILE A 97 -9.89 12.71 19.82
CA ILE A 97 -8.94 13.58 19.12
C ILE A 97 -8.41 12.89 17.85
N GLN A 98 -8.02 11.62 17.97
CA GLN A 98 -7.51 10.82 16.86
C GLN A 98 -8.57 10.61 15.77
N ALA A 99 -9.81 10.32 16.14
CA ALA A 99 -10.92 10.16 15.18
C ALA A 99 -11.19 11.48 14.43
N ALA A 100 -11.23 12.60 15.16
CA ALA A 100 -11.40 13.92 14.56
C ALA A 100 -10.27 14.25 13.58
N PHE A 101 -9.01 13.97 13.96
CA PHE A 101 -7.85 14.20 13.11
C PHE A 101 -7.86 13.31 11.86
N ARG A 102 -8.13 12.01 12.01
CA ARG A 102 -8.25 11.07 10.87
C ARG A 102 -9.33 11.54 9.90
N GLY A 103 -10.48 11.98 10.42
CA GLY A 103 -11.55 12.56 9.61
C GLY A 103 -11.14 13.83 8.87
N PHE A 104 -10.46 14.75 9.54
CA PHE A 104 -9.90 15.96 8.92
C PHE A 104 -8.92 15.60 7.79
N TYR A 105 -7.96 14.71 8.07
CA TYR A 105 -6.94 14.30 7.13
C TYR A 105 -7.54 13.66 5.87
N ALA A 106 -8.49 12.73 6.06
CA ALA A 106 -9.17 12.07 4.95
C ALA A 106 -9.91 13.07 4.06
N ARG A 107 -10.65 14.02 4.64
CA ARG A 107 -11.38 15.04 3.87
C ARG A 107 -10.45 16.01 3.13
N LYS A 108 -9.30 16.34 3.71
CA LYS A 108 -8.36 17.30 3.12
C LYS A 108 -7.49 16.69 2.02
N TYR A 109 -7.04 15.45 2.19
CA TYR A 109 -5.99 14.88 1.34
C TYR A 109 -6.41 13.65 0.53
N ILE A 110 -7.36 12.85 1.00
CA ILE A 110 -7.78 11.60 0.33
C ILE A 110 -9.03 11.85 -0.52
N LEU A 111 -10.04 12.48 0.07
CA LEU A 111 -11.35 12.70 -0.52
C LEU A 111 -11.47 14.08 -1.17
N ASP A 112 -10.38 14.63 -1.71
CA ASP A 112 -10.43 15.90 -2.44
C ASP A 112 -11.21 15.74 -3.75
N ALA A 113 -12.52 16.02 -3.66
CA ALA A 113 -13.44 15.95 -4.77
C ALA A 113 -13.09 16.95 -5.89
N SER A 114 -12.43 18.07 -5.57
CA SER A 114 -11.98 19.03 -6.56
C SER A 114 -10.88 18.44 -7.42
N GLN A 115 -9.85 17.86 -6.79
CA GLN A 115 -8.76 17.19 -7.50
C GLN A 115 -9.28 16.01 -8.33
N ARG A 116 -10.18 15.19 -7.76
CA ARG A 116 -10.76 14.05 -8.48
C ARG A 116 -11.57 14.48 -9.70
N ARG A 117 -12.37 15.54 -9.60
CA ARG A 117 -13.12 16.10 -10.74
C ARG A 117 -12.18 16.60 -11.84
N LYS A 118 -11.11 17.31 -11.47
CA LYS A 118 -10.09 17.78 -12.43
C LYS A 118 -9.42 16.62 -13.16
N TYR A 119 -9.05 15.56 -12.44
CA TYR A 119 -8.46 14.37 -13.03
C TYR A 119 -9.42 13.69 -14.01
N ILE A 120 -10.68 13.45 -13.62
CA ILE A 120 -11.68 12.83 -14.49
C ILE A 120 -11.91 13.68 -15.75
N ALA A 121 -12.00 15.01 -15.61
CA ALA A 121 -12.13 15.92 -16.74
C ALA A 121 -10.93 15.83 -17.69
N ALA A 122 -9.71 15.82 -17.15
CA ALA A 122 -8.49 15.67 -17.95
C ALA A 122 -8.48 14.32 -18.71
N VAL A 123 -8.80 13.22 -18.03
CA VAL A 123 -8.91 11.90 -18.68
C VAL A 123 -9.98 11.89 -19.77
N ALA A 124 -11.13 12.51 -19.52
CA ALA A 124 -12.21 12.63 -20.51
C ALA A 124 -11.73 13.39 -21.76
N THR A 125 -11.02 14.52 -21.59
CA THR A 125 -10.46 15.28 -22.73
C THR A 125 -9.46 14.47 -23.55
N VAL A 126 -8.54 13.75 -22.88
CA VAL A 126 -7.57 12.88 -23.57
C VAL A 126 -8.28 11.76 -24.33
N SER A 127 -9.28 11.13 -23.71
CA SER A 127 -10.06 10.06 -24.35
C SER A 127 -10.86 10.55 -25.56
N ALA A 128 -11.40 11.76 -25.51
CA ALA A 128 -12.13 12.38 -26.61
C ALA A 128 -11.19 12.65 -27.80
N ASN A 129 -10.02 13.24 -27.54
CA ASN A 129 -9.02 13.51 -28.56
C ASN A 129 -8.53 12.21 -29.21
N LEU A 130 -8.22 11.18 -28.42
CA LEU A 130 -7.81 9.87 -28.93
C LEU A 130 -8.90 9.22 -29.79
N ALA A 131 -10.17 9.36 -29.39
CA ALA A 131 -11.30 8.87 -30.18
C ALA A 131 -11.45 9.61 -31.51
N GLU A 132 -11.20 10.93 -31.54
CA GLU A 132 -11.17 11.70 -32.78
C GLU A 132 -10.01 11.31 -33.69
N GLU A 133 -8.79 11.20 -33.15
CA GLU A 133 -7.62 10.71 -33.88
C GLU A 133 -7.86 9.32 -34.48
N ALA A 134 -8.46 8.40 -33.71
CA ALA A 134 -8.82 7.07 -34.19
C ALA A 134 -9.87 7.11 -35.32
N ARG A 135 -10.86 8.01 -35.23
CA ARG A 135 -11.86 8.22 -36.30
C ARG A 135 -11.22 8.78 -37.56
N GLU A 136 -10.32 9.75 -37.44
CA GLU A 136 -9.60 10.32 -38.58
C GLU A 136 -8.70 9.29 -39.25
N PHE A 137 -7.97 8.50 -38.46
CA PHE A 137 -7.15 7.42 -38.96
C PHE A 137 -7.99 6.38 -39.70
N SER A 138 -9.14 5.98 -39.13
CA SER A 138 -10.08 5.07 -39.78
C SER A 138 -10.58 5.62 -41.13
N LYS A 139 -10.94 6.91 -41.19
CA LYS A 139 -11.33 7.58 -42.45
C LYS A 139 -10.20 7.59 -43.48
N LYS A 140 -8.97 7.89 -43.07
CA LYS A 140 -7.78 7.87 -43.95
C LYS A 140 -7.55 6.47 -44.51
N CYS A 141 -7.54 5.45 -43.66
CA CYS A 141 -7.39 4.06 -44.12
C CYS A 141 -8.52 3.61 -45.06
N ALA A 142 -9.77 4.04 -44.80
CA ALA A 142 -10.88 3.75 -45.69
C ALA A 142 -10.70 4.45 -47.06
N ALA A 143 -10.28 5.71 -47.08
CA ALA A 143 -10.00 6.45 -48.30
C ALA A 143 -8.81 5.85 -49.09
N GLU A 144 -7.74 5.45 -48.40
CA GLU A 144 -6.60 4.76 -49.00
C GLU A 144 -7.00 3.43 -49.62
N LYS A 145 -7.83 2.62 -48.93
CA LYS A 145 -8.37 1.37 -49.49
C LYS A 145 -9.17 1.62 -50.76
N VAL A 146 -10.06 2.61 -50.77
CA VAL A 146 -10.84 2.98 -51.97
C VAL A 146 -9.92 3.47 -53.08
N ALA A 147 -8.89 4.26 -52.77
CA ALA A 147 -7.90 4.72 -53.74
C ALA A 147 -7.09 3.56 -54.32
N GLU A 148 -6.66 2.61 -53.50
CA GLU A 148 -5.96 1.40 -53.92
C GLU A 148 -6.84 0.52 -54.80
N GLU A 149 -8.10 0.29 -54.43
CA GLU A 149 -9.07 -0.42 -55.25
C GLU A 149 -9.27 0.27 -56.61
N ASN A 150 -9.41 1.59 -56.62
CA ASN A 150 -9.54 2.36 -57.87
C ASN A 150 -8.27 2.29 -58.72
N GLN A 151 -7.07 2.32 -58.11
CA GLN A 151 -5.81 2.14 -58.83
C GLN A 151 -5.69 0.73 -59.42
N ARG A 152 -6.05 -0.31 -58.65
CA ARG A 152 -6.09 -1.70 -59.13
C ARG A 152 -7.06 -1.85 -60.29
N LYS A 153 -8.27 -1.29 -60.19
CA LYS A 153 -9.26 -1.24 -61.29
C LYS A 153 -8.70 -0.53 -62.52
N ALA A 154 -8.10 0.65 -62.35
CA ALA A 154 -7.53 1.41 -63.46
C ALA A 154 -6.36 0.66 -64.14
N ALA A 155 -5.49 0.02 -63.37
CA ALA A 155 -4.42 -0.82 -63.89
C ALA A 155 -4.97 -2.03 -64.66
N TYR A 156 -6.03 -2.66 -64.15
CA TYR A 156 -6.72 -3.74 -64.84
C TYR A 156 -7.35 -3.28 -66.16
N ILE A 157 -8.05 -2.13 -66.16
CA ILE A 157 -8.60 -1.52 -67.38
C ILE A 157 -7.51 -1.22 -68.41
N LYS A 158 -6.36 -0.68 -67.97
CA LYS A 158 -5.22 -0.43 -68.85
C LYS A 158 -4.66 -1.73 -69.44
N SER A 159 -4.64 -2.83 -68.69
CA SER A 159 -4.21 -4.13 -69.20
C SER A 159 -5.16 -4.70 -70.27
N LEU A 160 -6.48 -4.47 -70.12
CA LEU A 160 -7.51 -4.88 -71.09
C LEU A 160 -7.31 -4.21 -72.46
N ALA A 161 -6.75 -2.99 -72.51
CA ALA A 161 -6.44 -2.30 -73.76
C ALA A 161 -5.51 -3.12 -74.67
N HIS A 162 -4.62 -3.92 -74.09
CA HIS A 162 -3.69 -4.79 -74.82
C HIS A 162 -4.34 -6.12 -75.25
N GLN A 163 -5.51 -6.47 -74.72
CA GLN A 163 -6.24 -7.71 -75.01
C GLN A 163 -7.27 -7.55 -76.15
N HIS A 164 -6.97 -6.71 -77.14
CA HIS A 164 -7.86 -6.43 -78.28
C HIS A 164 -8.22 -7.67 -79.12
N HIS A 165 -7.42 -8.74 -79.06
CA HIS A 165 -7.70 -10.01 -79.71
C HIS A 165 -8.84 -10.81 -79.06
N LEU A 166 -9.20 -10.50 -77.81
CA LEU A 166 -10.33 -11.12 -77.10
C LEU A 166 -11.67 -10.40 -77.36
N ARG A 167 -11.64 -9.33 -78.14
CA ARG A 167 -12.78 -8.45 -78.43
C ARG A 167 -13.70 -9.04 -79.48
N SER A 168 -14.99 -8.70 -79.40
CA SER A 168 -15.96 -8.98 -80.44
C SER A 168 -15.61 -8.31 -81.77
N THR A 169 -15.78 -9.07 -82.84
CA THR A 169 -15.72 -8.60 -84.24
C THR A 169 -17.12 -8.52 -84.82
N LYS A 170 -17.27 -7.97 -86.03
CA LYS A 170 -18.57 -7.90 -86.72
C LYS A 170 -19.14 -9.28 -87.03
N ALA A 171 -18.28 -10.28 -87.22
CA ALA A 171 -18.67 -11.64 -87.61
C ALA A 171 -18.77 -12.61 -86.42
N ILE A 172 -17.93 -12.46 -85.38
CA ILE A 172 -17.83 -13.41 -84.25
C ILE A 172 -17.83 -12.65 -82.91
N PRO A 173 -18.68 -13.03 -81.93
CA PRO A 173 -18.66 -12.46 -80.58
C PRO A 173 -17.36 -12.81 -79.84
N GLY A 174 -16.80 -11.85 -79.10
CA GLY A 174 -15.58 -12.00 -78.33
C GLY A 174 -15.81 -12.74 -77.01
N VAL A 175 -14.72 -13.08 -76.32
CA VAL A 175 -14.74 -13.92 -75.10
C VAL A 175 -15.61 -13.32 -74.00
N TYR A 176 -15.68 -12.00 -73.90
CA TYR A 176 -16.44 -11.28 -72.88
C TYR A 176 -17.91 -10.99 -73.24
N LYS A 177 -18.36 -11.42 -74.43
CA LYS A 177 -19.76 -11.27 -74.87
C LYS A 177 -20.47 -12.64 -74.82
N PRO A 178 -21.31 -12.91 -73.80
CA PRO A 178 -21.97 -14.20 -73.66
C PRO A 178 -22.90 -14.49 -74.85
N GLN A 179 -22.88 -15.74 -75.33
CA GLN A 179 -23.71 -16.22 -76.46
C GLN A 179 -25.10 -16.73 -76.01
N PHE A 180 -25.26 -16.93 -74.70
CA PHE A 180 -26.48 -17.35 -74.02
C PHE A 180 -27.07 -16.17 -73.23
N PRO A 181 -28.35 -16.19 -72.82
CA PRO A 181 -28.97 -15.10 -72.05
C PRO A 181 -28.39 -15.01 -70.62
N MET A 182 -27.16 -14.51 -70.53
CA MET A 182 -26.45 -14.20 -69.30
C MET A 182 -26.03 -12.73 -69.36
N SER A 183 -26.05 -12.05 -68.21
CA SER A 183 -25.57 -10.67 -68.13
C SER A 183 -24.08 -10.60 -68.48
N PRO A 184 -23.64 -9.66 -69.33
CA PRO A 184 -22.23 -9.52 -69.68
C PRO A 184 -21.40 -9.13 -68.46
N GLN A 185 -20.15 -9.61 -68.41
CA GLN A 185 -19.20 -9.19 -67.38
C GLN A 185 -18.96 -7.69 -67.48
N THR A 186 -19.07 -7.01 -66.35
CA THR A 186 -19.19 -5.55 -66.29
C THR A 186 -18.23 -5.00 -65.25
N ILE A 187 -17.52 -3.91 -65.60
CA ILE A 187 -16.67 -3.14 -64.69
C ILE A 187 -17.30 -1.75 -64.56
N ASP A 188 -17.65 -1.34 -63.34
CA ASP A 188 -18.31 -0.07 -63.03
C ASP A 188 -19.52 0.25 -63.95
N GLY A 189 -20.37 -0.76 -64.22
CA GLY A 189 -21.56 -0.62 -65.07
C GLY A 189 -21.33 -0.68 -66.59
N ARG A 190 -20.08 -0.77 -67.05
CA ARG A 190 -19.73 -0.91 -68.49
C ARG A 190 -19.29 -2.33 -68.84
N ALA A 191 -19.81 -2.88 -69.95
CA ALA A 191 -19.43 -4.19 -70.44
C ALA A 191 -17.93 -4.23 -70.83
N ILE A 192 -17.21 -5.28 -70.43
CA ILE A 192 -15.76 -5.40 -70.66
C ILE A 192 -15.41 -5.31 -72.15
N ASP A 193 -16.23 -5.90 -73.02
CA ASP A 193 -16.04 -5.89 -74.47
C ASP A 193 -16.02 -4.46 -75.05
N ASP A 194 -16.80 -3.54 -74.48
CA ASP A 194 -16.86 -2.13 -74.90
C ASP A 194 -15.69 -1.31 -74.34
N ILE A 195 -15.22 -1.65 -73.14
CA ILE A 195 -14.01 -1.05 -72.55
C ILE A 195 -12.78 -1.42 -73.40
N ILE A 196 -12.65 -2.69 -73.80
CA ILE A 196 -11.56 -3.14 -74.69
C ILE A 196 -11.61 -2.41 -76.04
N LYS A 197 -12.81 -2.16 -76.59
CA LYS A 197 -12.98 -1.35 -77.82
C LYS A 197 -12.47 0.08 -77.62
N ALA A 198 -12.94 0.75 -76.57
CA ALA A 198 -12.64 2.16 -76.32
C ALA A 198 -11.15 2.37 -76.00
N GLU A 199 -10.60 1.60 -75.06
CA GLU A 199 -9.21 1.70 -74.62
C GLU A 199 -8.24 1.20 -75.70
N GLY A 200 -8.55 0.08 -76.37
CA GLY A 200 -7.74 -0.41 -77.48
C GLY A 200 -7.68 0.59 -78.65
N LEU A 201 -8.80 1.25 -78.95
CA LEU A 201 -8.84 2.32 -79.95
C LEU A 201 -8.03 3.54 -79.49
N ALA A 202 -8.10 3.91 -78.21
CA ALA A 202 -7.31 5.01 -77.65
C ALA A 202 -5.79 4.73 -77.71
N VAL A 203 -5.36 3.50 -77.42
CA VAL A 203 -3.96 3.05 -77.56
C VAL A 203 -3.52 3.09 -79.02
N ALA A 204 -4.33 2.56 -79.94
CA ALA A 204 -4.04 2.60 -81.38
C ALA A 204 -3.95 4.04 -81.92
N LYS A 205 -4.83 4.94 -81.47
CA LYS A 205 -4.78 6.37 -81.80
C LYS A 205 -3.51 7.03 -81.28
N LYS A 206 -3.09 6.74 -80.04
CA LYS A 206 -1.82 7.26 -79.48
C LYS A 206 -0.60 6.77 -80.27
N ALA A 207 -0.57 5.48 -80.61
CA ALA A 207 0.51 4.90 -81.41
C ALA A 207 0.59 5.53 -82.81
N THR A 208 -0.55 5.66 -83.51
CA THR A 208 -0.60 6.30 -84.84
C THR A 208 -0.19 7.77 -84.80
N TYR A 209 -0.61 8.54 -83.78
CA TYR A 209 -0.21 9.94 -83.58
C TYR A 209 1.30 10.08 -83.32
N SER A 210 1.91 9.17 -82.56
CA SER A 210 3.38 9.16 -82.37
C SER A 210 4.15 8.86 -83.67
N VAL A 211 3.64 7.95 -84.50
CA VAL A 211 4.27 7.61 -85.79
C VAL A 211 4.15 8.76 -86.79
N THR A 212 3.03 9.49 -86.79
CA THR A 212 2.86 10.67 -87.65
C THR A 212 3.80 11.80 -87.25
N ARG A 213 3.96 12.08 -85.94
CA ARG A 213 4.91 13.10 -85.43
C ARG A 213 6.37 12.79 -85.79
N SER A 214 6.77 11.52 -85.75
CA SER A 214 8.12 11.10 -86.15
C SER A 214 8.36 11.19 -87.67
N ARG A 215 7.29 11.24 -88.48
CA ARG A 215 7.38 11.43 -89.93
C ARG A 215 7.40 12.91 -90.33
N THR A 216 6.78 13.80 -89.55
CA THR A 216 6.82 15.25 -89.82
C THR A 216 8.15 15.89 -89.48
N SER A 217 9.02 15.26 -88.67
CA SER A 217 10.36 15.77 -88.36
C SER A 217 11.43 15.48 -89.44
N LYS A 218 11.08 14.77 -90.52
CA LYS A 218 11.98 14.47 -91.65
C LYS A 218 11.81 15.39 -92.87
N PHE A 219 10.87 16.35 -92.82
CA PHE A 219 10.73 17.36 -93.86
C PHE A 219 11.15 18.73 -93.29
N PRO A 220 12.14 19.42 -93.91
CA PRO A 220 12.52 20.75 -93.48
C PRO A 220 11.44 21.74 -93.92
N LEU A 221 10.70 22.29 -92.96
CA LEU A 221 9.85 23.45 -93.18
C LEU A 221 10.74 24.70 -93.28
N LEU A 222 10.72 25.33 -94.45
CA LEU A 222 11.41 26.57 -94.75
C LEU A 222 10.48 27.74 -94.38
N SER A 223 10.77 28.47 -93.29
CA SER A 223 10.68 29.95 -93.21
C SER A 223 10.79 30.50 -91.78
N SER A 224 11.56 31.60 -91.71
CA SER A 224 11.60 32.72 -90.75
C SER A 224 12.01 32.51 -89.28
N ALA A 225 13.32 32.73 -89.07
CA ALA A 225 13.95 33.78 -88.23
C ALA A 225 13.86 33.74 -86.68
N PRO A 226 14.89 34.28 -85.99
CA PRO A 226 15.38 33.77 -84.71
C PRO A 226 15.01 34.66 -83.51
N SER A 227 14.86 34.05 -82.33
CA SER A 227 15.00 34.76 -81.06
C SER A 227 15.91 33.99 -80.11
N ALA A 228 16.92 34.71 -79.64
CA ALA A 228 18.08 34.31 -78.84
C ALA A 228 17.74 33.82 -77.41
N PRO A 229 18.73 33.25 -76.70
CA PRO A 229 18.52 32.34 -75.58
C PRO A 229 18.55 33.03 -74.22
N LYS A 230 17.93 32.41 -73.21
CA LYS A 230 18.31 32.61 -71.81
C LYS A 230 18.72 31.26 -71.20
N ASN A 231 20.03 31.16 -70.99
CA ASN A 231 20.67 30.24 -70.05
C ASN A 231 20.45 30.73 -68.62
N SER A 232 20.22 29.79 -67.69
CA SER A 232 21.00 29.64 -66.44
C SER A 232 20.43 28.48 -65.60
N SER A 233 21.18 27.38 -65.50
CA SER A 233 21.83 26.86 -64.26
C SER A 233 20.88 26.02 -63.38
N ALA A 234 20.97 24.70 -63.23
CA ALA A 234 22.09 23.83 -62.83
C ALA A 234 22.72 24.19 -61.46
N LEU A 235 22.45 23.33 -60.46
CA LEU A 235 23.27 22.85 -59.32
C LEU A 235 22.33 22.58 -58.13
N ALA A 236 22.06 21.33 -57.71
CA ALA A 236 22.96 20.42 -57.00
C ALA A 236 23.51 21.02 -55.67
N SER A 237 22.88 20.64 -54.56
CA SER A 237 23.43 20.40 -53.21
C SER A 237 22.23 20.33 -52.24
N GLY A 238 22.17 19.50 -51.22
CA GLY A 238 23.14 18.56 -50.68
C GLY A 238 22.42 17.50 -49.85
N ALA A 239 23.06 16.35 -49.79
CA ALA A 239 22.81 15.37 -48.75
C ALA A 239 23.17 16.00 -47.39
N THR A 240 22.26 15.93 -46.43
CA THR A 240 22.62 15.80 -45.02
C THR A 240 21.67 14.82 -44.37
N ASN A 241 22.20 13.63 -44.14
CA ASN A 241 21.80 12.77 -43.03
C ASN A 241 21.78 13.61 -41.75
N LEU A 242 20.65 13.65 -41.05
CA LEU A 242 20.64 13.81 -39.61
C LEU A 242 19.80 12.69 -39.00
N LEU A 243 20.53 11.61 -38.75
CA LEU A 243 20.28 10.69 -37.66
C LEU A 243 20.19 11.51 -36.37
N SER A 244 19.06 11.43 -35.66
CA SER A 244 18.96 11.80 -34.25
C SER A 244 17.79 11.00 -33.62
N PRO A 245 17.83 10.71 -32.32
CA PRO A 245 17.79 9.33 -31.86
C PRO A 245 16.41 8.91 -31.34
N VAL A 246 16.24 7.60 -31.35
CA VAL A 246 15.31 6.82 -30.51
C VAL A 246 15.16 7.43 -29.11
N PRO A 247 13.94 7.70 -28.61
CA PRO A 247 13.73 7.81 -27.17
C PRO A 247 13.75 6.40 -26.58
N ALA A 248 14.72 6.15 -25.71
CA ALA A 248 14.82 4.96 -24.90
C ALA A 248 13.55 4.74 -24.05
N PRO A 249 13.12 3.49 -23.82
CA PRO A 249 12.11 3.22 -22.80
C PRO A 249 12.72 3.45 -21.41
N LEU A 250 12.08 4.30 -20.61
CA LEU A 250 12.36 4.45 -19.19
C LEU A 250 12.12 3.10 -18.49
N SER A 251 13.20 2.40 -18.16
CA SER A 251 13.23 1.41 -17.09
C SER A 251 13.25 2.15 -15.75
N GLY A 252 12.29 1.86 -14.86
CA GLY A 252 12.29 2.49 -13.54
C GLY A 252 11.02 2.40 -12.72
N LEU A 253 10.40 1.22 -12.60
CA LEU A 253 9.55 0.91 -11.43
C LEU A 253 9.98 -0.43 -10.85
N SER A 254 11.07 -0.38 -10.08
CA SER A 254 11.34 -1.34 -9.03
C SER A 254 10.37 -1.05 -7.89
N ASN A 255 9.24 -1.75 -7.87
CA ASN A 255 8.42 -1.85 -6.68
C ASN A 255 9.01 -2.95 -5.79
N ARG A 256 9.77 -2.51 -4.80
CA ARG A 256 9.92 -3.21 -3.52
C ARG A 256 8.57 -3.19 -2.81
N THR A 257 7.93 -4.34 -2.74
CA THR A 257 7.16 -4.82 -1.58
C THR A 257 7.40 -6.31 -1.48
#